data_AF-A0A1V8UCF7-F1
#
_entry.id   AF-A0A1V8UCF7-F1
#
_cell.length_a   1.000
_cell.length_b   1.000
_cell.length_c   1.000
_cell.angle_alpha   90.00
_cell.angle_beta   90.00
_cell.angle_gamma   90.00
#
_symmetry.space_group_name_H-M   'P 1'
#
loop_
_entity.id
_entity.type
_entity.pdbx_description
1 polymer ?
#
loop_
_entity_poly.entity_id
_entity_poly.type
_entity_poly.pdbx_seq_one_letter_code
_entity_poly.pdbx_strand_id
1 'polypeptide(L)'
;MSAQTFQVSIFGTRATGIDMGDVISDYFSHHLKFRVRLLYIGGNGQREIPGAAYMPKHYQALSISVNDKLQPQRLRFADAAPLLITSSASEEDARRRLPAVAQGEDVIIRFRPNVHVDVGEEQEPYEEDGWSMLAIRSQSDPEQEVSVRCLARTVRCLSLNVDLAKGGMIATNRQLYGLLAKDRRVNDKFPNKPVFGQYACAGPSGAVLRVGDEVEITERISRANTPMSASPITPNGPVTPITPYGPITPG
;
A
#
# COMPACT_ATOMS: atom_id res chain seq x y z
N MET A 1 -19.63 -20.90 25.89
CA MET A 1 -18.21 -21.30 25.77
C MET A 1 -17.47 -20.18 25.08
N SER A 2 -16.29 -19.76 25.58
CA SER A 2 -15.46 -18.77 24.90
C SER A 2 -14.86 -19.40 23.63
N ALA A 3 -14.92 -18.68 22.51
CA ALA A 3 -14.29 -19.12 21.27
C ALA A 3 -12.76 -19.27 21.45
N GLN A 4 -12.16 -20.27 20.80
CA GLN A 4 -10.71 -20.45 20.78
C GLN A 4 -10.04 -19.23 20.13
N THR A 5 -8.80 -18.92 20.52
CA THR A 5 -8.02 -17.84 19.93
C THR A 5 -6.65 -18.31 19.49
N PHE A 6 -6.10 -17.63 18.48
CA PHE A 6 -4.76 -17.87 17.95
C PHE A 6 -4.00 -16.56 17.85
N GLN A 7 -2.70 -16.59 18.18
CA GLN A 7 -1.79 -15.50 17.84
C GLN A 7 -1.34 -15.65 16.40
N VAL A 8 -1.63 -14.64 15.57
CA VAL A 8 -1.19 -14.60 14.18
C VAL A 8 -0.11 -13.56 13.97
N SER A 9 0.86 -13.89 13.12
CA SER A 9 1.89 -12.97 12.65
C SER A 9 1.57 -12.54 11.22
N ILE A 10 1.40 -11.25 11.00
CA ILE A 10 1.06 -10.66 9.71
C ILE A 10 2.06 -9.55 9.43
N PHE A 11 2.90 -9.76 8.42
CA PHE A 11 4.00 -8.84 8.04
C PHE A 11 4.85 -8.37 9.23
N GLY A 12 5.13 -9.27 10.18
CA GLY A 12 6.00 -9.00 11.34
C GLY A 12 5.30 -8.38 12.56
N THR A 13 4.02 -8.03 12.47
CA THR A 13 3.22 -7.60 13.63
C THR A 13 2.23 -8.69 14.03
N ARG A 14 1.76 -8.66 15.27
CA ARG A 14 0.91 -9.71 15.84
C ARG A 14 -0.48 -9.20 16.18
N ALA A 15 -1.46 -10.08 16.04
CA ALA A 15 -2.82 -9.88 16.54
C ALA A 15 -3.39 -11.20 17.07
N THR A 16 -4.32 -11.10 18.01
CA THR A 16 -5.15 -12.23 18.41
C THR A 16 -6.32 -12.37 17.44
N GLY A 17 -6.40 -13.53 16.76
CA GLY A 17 -7.54 -13.93 15.96
C GLY A 17 -8.48 -14.84 16.75
N ILE A 18 -9.76 -14.54 16.72
CA ILE A 18 -10.83 -15.38 17.25
C ILE A 18 -11.15 -16.44 16.22
N ASP A 19 -11.13 -17.69 16.64
CA ASP A 19 -11.42 -18.83 15.79
C ASP A 19 -12.91 -18.92 15.45
N MET A 20 -13.21 -19.00 14.16
CA MET A 20 -14.59 -19.07 13.66
C MET A 20 -15.16 -20.49 13.71
N GLY A 21 -14.37 -21.47 14.17
CA GLY A 21 -14.81 -22.84 14.43
C GLY A 21 -14.60 -23.79 13.26
N ASP A 22 -14.88 -25.07 13.53
CA ASP A 22 -14.52 -26.18 12.66
C ASP A 22 -15.34 -26.18 11.37
N VAL A 23 -16.67 -26.01 11.45
CA VAL A 23 -17.56 -26.03 10.28
C VAL A 23 -17.10 -25.05 9.20
N ILE A 24 -16.74 -23.82 9.58
CA ILE A 24 -16.29 -22.79 8.64
C ILE A 24 -14.87 -23.11 8.15
N SER A 25 -13.98 -23.53 9.06
CA SER A 25 -12.58 -23.84 8.72
C SER A 25 -12.45 -25.07 7.80
N ASP A 26 -13.32 -26.06 7.96
CA ASP A 26 -13.36 -27.29 7.15
C ASP A 26 -13.79 -26.98 5.71
N TYR A 27 -14.73 -26.04 5.52
CA TYR A 27 -15.08 -25.54 4.18
C TYR A 27 -13.85 -25.00 3.45
N PHE A 28 -13.10 -24.08 4.07
CA PHE A 28 -11.90 -23.53 3.44
C PHE A 28 -10.80 -24.58 3.27
N SER A 29 -10.59 -25.45 4.25
CA SER A 29 -9.58 -26.52 4.17
C SER A 29 -9.87 -27.49 3.02
N HIS A 30 -11.14 -27.83 2.82
CA HIS A 30 -11.58 -28.68 1.71
C HIS A 30 -11.26 -28.05 0.34
N HIS A 31 -11.53 -26.75 0.18
CA HIS A 31 -11.32 -26.08 -1.10
C HIS A 31 -9.85 -25.73 -1.37
N LEU A 32 -9.10 -25.36 -0.33
CA LEU A 32 -7.69 -24.99 -0.43
C LEU A 32 -6.74 -26.21 -0.47
N LYS A 33 -7.23 -27.41 -0.13
CA LYS A 33 -6.46 -28.67 -0.10
C LYS A 33 -5.30 -28.69 0.92
N PHE A 34 -5.36 -27.82 1.92
CA PHE A 34 -4.50 -27.87 3.10
C PHE A 34 -5.28 -27.35 4.33
N ARG A 35 -4.87 -27.77 5.53
CA ARG A 35 -5.55 -27.42 6.77
C ARG A 35 -5.39 -25.92 7.05
N VAL A 36 -6.51 -25.22 7.23
CA VAL A 36 -6.57 -23.81 7.59
C VAL A 36 -7.57 -23.55 8.72
N ARG A 37 -7.44 -22.40 9.37
CA ARG A 37 -8.47 -21.82 10.25
C ARG A 37 -8.93 -20.49 9.69
N LEU A 38 -10.24 -20.23 9.70
CA LEU A 38 -10.73 -18.87 9.49
C LEU A 38 -10.73 -18.14 10.84
N LEU A 39 -10.06 -17.00 10.87
CA LEU A 39 -9.95 -16.18 12.08
C LEU A 39 -10.59 -14.81 11.87
N TYR A 40 -11.24 -14.29 12.92
CA TYR A 40 -11.79 -12.95 12.97
C TYR A 40 -11.03 -12.11 14.00
N ILE A 41 -10.53 -10.94 13.60
CA ILE A 41 -9.98 -9.95 14.53
C ILE A 41 -11.14 -9.02 14.92
N GLY A 42 -11.75 -9.32 16.08
CA GLY A 42 -12.93 -8.64 16.61
C GLY A 42 -12.66 -7.80 17.88
N GLY A 43 -13.66 -6.99 18.25
CA GLY A 43 -13.60 -6.13 19.43
C GLY A 43 -12.40 -5.18 19.41
N ASN A 44 -11.60 -5.21 20.47
CA ASN A 44 -10.37 -4.41 20.61
C ASN A 44 -9.14 -5.05 19.94
N GLY A 45 -9.31 -6.19 19.24
CA GLY A 45 -8.26 -6.84 18.48
C GLY A 45 -7.76 -5.93 17.37
N GLN A 46 -6.50 -5.53 17.45
CA GLN A 46 -5.85 -4.64 16.50
C GLN A 46 -4.35 -4.96 16.49
N ARG A 47 -3.69 -4.76 15.35
CA ARG A 47 -2.22 -4.80 15.22
C ARG A 47 -1.68 -3.46 14.79
N GLU A 48 -0.43 -3.23 15.14
CA GLU A 48 0.32 -2.09 14.63
C GLU A 48 0.43 -2.15 13.10
N ILE A 49 0.51 -0.99 12.48
CA ILE A 49 0.94 -0.89 11.10
C ILE A 49 2.37 -1.45 11.04
N PRO A 50 2.69 -2.43 10.16
CA PRO A 50 4.00 -3.11 10.13
C PRO A 50 5.16 -2.22 9.64
N GLY A 51 5.03 -0.90 9.84
CA GLY A 51 5.68 0.15 9.08
C GLY A 51 6.00 1.43 9.84
N ALA A 52 6.48 1.35 11.08
CA ALA A 52 7.57 2.25 11.49
C ALA A 52 8.83 2.11 10.59
N ALA A 53 8.89 1.07 9.73
CA ALA A 53 9.91 0.83 8.72
C ALA A 53 9.53 1.33 7.29
N TYR A 54 8.26 1.18 6.88
CA TYR A 54 7.76 1.69 5.58
C TYR A 54 7.55 3.21 5.61
N MET A 55 7.20 3.76 6.77
CA MET A 55 7.08 5.20 6.99
C MET A 55 8.43 5.77 7.46
N PRO A 56 8.89 6.92 6.96
CA PRO A 56 10.12 7.56 7.46
C PRO A 56 10.08 7.81 8.97
N LYS A 57 11.24 7.91 9.63
CA LYS A 57 11.32 8.17 11.08
C LYS A 57 10.64 9.48 11.53
N HIS A 58 10.45 10.45 10.63
CA HIS A 58 9.64 11.64 10.92
C HIS A 58 8.13 11.37 11.02
N TYR A 59 7.67 10.17 10.62
CA TYR A 59 6.31 9.65 10.84
C TYR A 59 6.23 8.63 11.99
N GLN A 60 7.35 8.31 12.68
CA GLN A 60 7.41 7.29 13.74
C GLN A 60 6.71 7.67 15.06
N ALA A 61 6.01 8.80 15.08
CA ALA A 61 5.03 9.09 16.11
C ALA A 61 3.78 9.61 15.43
N LEU A 62 2.86 8.75 14.96
CA LEU A 62 1.47 9.16 14.73
C LEU A 62 0.73 9.40 16.07
N SER A 63 1.41 10.07 17.03
CA SER A 63 0.84 11.22 17.70
C SER A 63 0.87 12.49 16.82
N ILE A 64 1.21 12.38 15.52
CA ILE A 64 0.98 13.43 14.52
C ILE A 64 -0.52 13.55 14.34
N SER A 65 -1.11 14.35 15.22
CA SER A 65 -2.26 15.20 14.95
C SER A 65 -1.94 16.06 13.71
N VAL A 66 -2.07 15.49 12.51
CA VAL A 66 -2.03 16.27 11.25
C VAL A 66 -3.13 17.34 11.32
N ASN A 67 -4.22 16.99 11.98
CA ASN A 67 -5.22 17.84 12.61
C ASN A 67 -5.86 17.02 13.77
N ASP A 68 -6.73 17.64 14.58
CA ASP A 68 -7.42 16.93 15.70
C ASP A 68 -8.24 15.71 15.23
N LYS A 69 -8.53 15.63 13.92
CA LYS A 69 -9.34 14.58 13.30
C LYS A 69 -8.55 13.29 12.98
N LEU A 70 -7.22 13.36 12.79
CA LEU A 70 -6.38 12.22 12.39
C LEU A 70 -5.69 11.57 13.59
N GLN A 71 -6.40 10.64 14.24
CA GLN A 71 -5.87 9.83 15.34
C GLN A 71 -5.04 8.63 14.82
N PRO A 72 -4.08 8.10 15.62
CA PRO A 72 -3.34 6.89 15.26
C PRO A 72 -4.27 5.72 14.94
N GLN A 73 -4.07 5.11 13.78
CA GLN A 73 -4.87 3.98 13.31
C GLN A 73 -4.11 2.66 13.42
N ARG A 74 -4.86 1.59 13.65
CA ARG A 74 -4.36 0.23 13.72
C ARG A 74 -5.02 -0.64 12.67
N LEU A 75 -4.35 -1.74 12.34
CA LEU A 75 -4.82 -2.67 11.31
C LEU A 75 -5.48 -3.89 11.95
N ARG A 76 -6.22 -4.60 11.11
CA ARG A 76 -6.61 -6.00 11.35
C ARG A 76 -5.80 -6.89 10.42
N PHE A 77 -6.42 -7.46 9.39
CA PHE A 77 -5.73 -8.32 8.43
C PHE A 77 -5.11 -7.58 7.23
N ALA A 78 -5.44 -6.30 7.00
CA ALA A 78 -4.89 -5.50 5.90
C ALA A 78 -3.37 -5.39 5.96
N ASP A 79 -2.66 -5.47 4.84
CA ASP A 79 -1.19 -5.65 4.78
C ASP A 79 -0.40 -4.57 5.52
N ALA A 80 -0.56 -3.29 5.13
CA ALA A 80 0.37 -2.22 5.49
C ALA A 80 -0.23 -0.85 5.81
N ALA A 81 -1.50 -0.58 5.50
CA ALA A 81 -2.15 0.69 5.85
C ALA A 81 -3.67 0.53 5.97
N PRO A 82 -4.37 1.46 6.65
CA PRO A 82 -5.83 1.43 6.77
C PRO A 82 -6.55 1.54 5.44
N LEU A 83 -6.02 2.38 4.53
CA LEU A 83 -6.60 2.62 3.21
C LEU A 83 -5.55 2.49 2.11
N LEU A 84 -6.01 2.08 0.94
CA LEU A 84 -5.34 2.21 -0.34
C LEU A 84 -6.17 3.15 -1.24
N ILE A 85 -5.54 4.23 -1.69
CA ILE A 85 -6.09 5.22 -2.61
C ILE A 85 -5.50 5.00 -4.01
N THR A 86 -6.33 5.13 -5.04
CA THR A 86 -5.94 5.04 -6.46
C THR A 86 -6.70 6.09 -7.26
N SER A 87 -6.24 6.40 -8.47
CA SER A 87 -6.88 7.37 -9.37
C SER A 87 -7.37 6.70 -10.66
N SER A 88 -8.43 7.24 -11.28
CA SER A 88 -8.95 6.77 -12.57
C SER A 88 -7.92 6.94 -13.70
N ALA A 89 -7.15 8.03 -13.71
CA ALA A 89 -6.07 8.25 -14.67
C ALA A 89 -4.98 7.15 -14.63
N SER A 90 -4.56 6.73 -13.44
CA SER A 90 -3.59 5.64 -13.27
C SER A 90 -4.17 4.28 -13.66
N GLU A 91 -5.45 4.04 -13.37
CA GLU A 91 -6.13 2.81 -13.80
C GLU A 91 -6.14 2.72 -15.32
N GLU A 92 -6.52 3.80 -16.00
CA GLU A 92 -6.58 3.82 -17.45
C GLU A 92 -5.20 3.58 -18.08
N ASP A 93 -4.14 4.13 -17.52
CA ASP A 93 -2.79 3.79 -17.97
C ASP A 93 -2.45 2.30 -17.75
N ALA A 94 -2.77 1.76 -16.57
CA ALA A 94 -2.58 0.33 -16.29
C ALA A 94 -3.39 -0.55 -17.25
N ARG A 95 -4.60 -0.14 -17.62
CA ARG A 95 -5.46 -0.80 -18.60
C ARG A 95 -4.85 -0.78 -19.99
N ARG A 96 -4.38 0.37 -20.48
CA ARG A 96 -3.73 0.49 -21.80
C ARG A 96 -2.48 -0.37 -21.97
N ARG A 97 -1.80 -0.71 -20.87
CA ARG A 97 -0.65 -1.63 -20.88
C ARG A 97 -1.02 -3.08 -21.20
N LEU A 98 -2.28 -3.46 -21.02
CA LEU A 98 -2.77 -4.80 -21.33
C LEU A 98 -2.96 -4.98 -22.84
N PRO A 99 -2.87 -6.22 -23.36
CA PRO A 99 -3.28 -6.55 -24.73
C PRO A 99 -4.74 -6.14 -24.97
N ALA A 100 -5.09 -5.74 -26.21
CA ALA A 100 -6.44 -5.25 -26.55
C ALA A 100 -7.58 -6.17 -26.08
N VAL A 101 -7.40 -7.48 -26.19
CA VAL A 101 -8.39 -8.49 -25.72
C VAL A 101 -8.68 -8.45 -24.21
N ALA A 102 -7.77 -7.87 -23.43
CA ALA A 102 -7.81 -7.79 -21.97
C ALA A 102 -8.16 -6.37 -21.46
N GLN A 103 -8.24 -5.36 -22.34
CA GLN A 103 -8.51 -3.98 -21.93
C GLN A 103 -9.93 -3.75 -21.44
N GLY A 104 -10.88 -4.63 -21.78
CA GLY A 104 -12.26 -4.61 -21.26
C GLY A 104 -12.45 -5.19 -19.86
N GLU A 105 -11.39 -5.72 -19.23
CA GLU A 105 -11.46 -6.27 -17.87
C GLU A 105 -11.61 -5.17 -16.82
N ASP A 106 -12.26 -5.45 -15.70
CA ASP A 106 -12.07 -4.63 -14.50
C ASP A 106 -10.61 -4.79 -14.04
N VAL A 107 -9.79 -3.75 -14.25
CA VAL A 107 -8.37 -3.74 -13.89
C VAL A 107 -8.20 -3.30 -12.44
N ILE A 108 -9.06 -2.41 -11.95
CA ILE A 108 -8.94 -1.84 -10.61
C ILE A 108 -9.15 -2.87 -9.50
N ILE A 109 -10.00 -3.88 -9.71
CA ILE A 109 -10.20 -4.99 -8.77
C ILE A 109 -8.90 -5.75 -8.43
N ARG A 110 -7.92 -5.78 -9.34
CA ARG A 110 -6.61 -6.41 -9.12
C ARG A 110 -5.77 -5.62 -8.12
N PHE A 111 -5.94 -4.30 -8.07
CA PHE A 111 -5.23 -3.42 -7.14
C PHE A 111 -5.87 -3.38 -5.75
N ARG A 112 -7.14 -3.76 -5.62
CA ARG A 112 -7.88 -3.85 -4.35
C ARG A 112 -7.87 -2.54 -3.54
N PRO A 113 -8.11 -1.37 -4.15
CA PRO A 113 -8.19 -0.12 -3.40
C PRO A 113 -9.40 -0.10 -2.47
N ASN A 114 -9.32 0.77 -1.46
CA ASN A 114 -10.47 1.13 -0.63
C ASN A 114 -11.21 2.33 -1.21
N VAL A 115 -10.46 3.29 -1.75
CA VAL A 115 -10.99 4.50 -2.39
C VAL A 115 -10.36 4.62 -3.78
N HIS A 116 -11.20 4.77 -4.78
CA HIS A 116 -10.80 5.03 -6.15
C HIS A 116 -11.33 6.41 -6.53
N VAL A 117 -10.42 7.36 -6.72
CA VAL A 117 -10.74 8.77 -6.97
C VAL A 117 -10.87 8.95 -8.47
N ASP A 118 -12.05 9.39 -8.91
CA ASP A 118 -12.20 9.87 -10.28
C ASP A 118 -11.59 11.26 -10.38
N VAL A 119 -10.56 11.38 -11.21
CA VAL A 119 -9.81 12.62 -11.45
C VAL A 119 -10.10 13.20 -12.84
N GLY A 120 -11.01 12.58 -13.61
CA GLY A 120 -11.32 12.98 -14.98
C GLY A 120 -10.06 13.17 -15.83
N GLU A 121 -9.98 14.34 -16.47
CA GLU A 121 -8.82 14.79 -17.25
C GLU A 121 -7.94 15.80 -16.49
N GLU A 122 -8.21 16.03 -15.20
CA GLU A 122 -7.52 17.04 -14.39
C GLU A 122 -6.16 16.57 -13.87
N GLN A 123 -5.90 15.27 -13.93
CA GLN A 123 -4.67 14.66 -13.43
C GLN A 123 -4.09 13.68 -14.46
N GLU A 124 -2.77 13.73 -14.60
CA GLU A 124 -2.05 12.74 -15.39
C GLU A 124 -1.92 11.40 -14.64
N PRO A 125 -1.70 10.28 -15.35
CA PRO A 125 -1.43 9.00 -14.71
C PRO A 125 -0.31 9.12 -13.68
N TYR A 126 -0.57 8.53 -12.50
CA TYR A 126 0.34 8.43 -11.36
C TYR A 126 0.59 9.73 -10.60
N GLU A 127 -0.16 10.81 -10.85
CA GLU A 127 -0.04 12.02 -10.03
C GLU A 127 -0.39 11.79 -8.55
N GLU A 128 -1.13 10.72 -8.21
CA GLU A 128 -1.35 10.34 -6.82
C GLU A 128 -0.05 9.99 -6.07
N ASP A 129 1.04 9.69 -6.78
CA ASP A 129 2.37 9.54 -6.17
C ASP A 129 2.84 10.77 -5.39
N GLY A 130 2.28 11.95 -5.72
CA GLY A 130 2.59 13.25 -5.14
C GLY A 130 1.52 13.79 -4.20
N TRP A 131 0.39 13.10 -3.98
CA TRP A 131 -0.62 13.56 -3.03
C TRP A 131 -0.08 13.42 -1.60
N SER A 132 -0.29 14.45 -0.78
CA SER A 132 0.11 14.50 0.64
C SER A 132 -1.13 14.47 1.53
N MET A 133 -2.10 15.36 1.25
CA MET A 133 -3.39 15.42 1.93
C MET A 133 -4.53 15.52 0.92
N LEU A 134 -5.63 14.86 1.24
CA LEU A 134 -6.91 15.01 0.57
C LEU A 134 -7.97 15.44 1.59
N ALA A 135 -8.95 16.22 1.15
CA ALA A 135 -10.20 16.44 1.85
C ALA A 135 -11.32 15.77 1.05
N ILE A 136 -12.13 14.93 1.71
CA ILE A 136 -13.32 14.33 1.11
C ILE A 136 -14.54 14.94 1.78
N ARG A 137 -15.42 15.58 1.00
CA ARG A 137 -16.63 16.26 1.47
C ARG A 137 -17.87 15.52 1.04
N SER A 138 -18.75 15.25 1.99
CA SER A 138 -19.99 14.54 1.73
C SER A 138 -20.95 15.43 0.94
N GLN A 139 -21.46 14.94 -0.18
CA GLN A 139 -22.53 15.65 -0.90
C GLN A 139 -23.85 15.65 -0.12
N SER A 140 -24.03 14.66 0.76
CA SER A 140 -25.25 14.49 1.57
C SER A 140 -25.21 15.20 2.94
N ASP A 141 -24.02 15.64 3.36
CA ASP A 141 -23.79 16.29 4.66
C ASP A 141 -22.62 17.28 4.53
N PRO A 142 -22.90 18.55 4.20
CA PRO A 142 -21.86 19.56 3.94
C PRO A 142 -20.92 19.83 5.14
N GLU A 143 -21.34 19.51 6.36
CA GLU A 143 -20.53 19.69 7.56
C GLU A 143 -19.54 18.53 7.77
N GLN A 144 -19.77 17.38 7.11
CA GLN A 144 -18.89 16.24 7.19
C GLN A 144 -17.73 16.36 6.20
N GLU A 145 -16.55 16.63 6.74
CA GLU A 145 -15.28 16.59 6.01
C GLU A 145 -14.34 15.53 6.60
N VAL A 146 -13.85 14.65 5.73
CA VAL A 146 -12.86 13.62 6.05
C VAL A 146 -11.50 14.05 5.51
N SER A 147 -10.51 14.14 6.39
CA SER A 147 -9.11 14.35 6.02
C SER A 147 -8.45 13.00 5.76
N VAL A 148 -7.82 12.84 4.60
CA VAL A 148 -7.05 11.65 4.22
C VAL A 148 -5.59 12.03 4.06
N ARG A 149 -4.72 11.43 4.88
CA ARG A 149 -3.27 11.56 4.75
C ARG A 149 -2.72 10.45 3.86
N CYS A 150 -2.08 10.83 2.76
CA CYS A 150 -1.29 9.91 1.96
C CYS A 150 0.08 9.69 2.63
N LEU A 151 0.44 8.42 2.82
CA LEU A 151 1.56 7.99 3.66
C LEU A 151 2.77 7.59 2.82
N ALA A 152 2.55 6.79 1.79
CA ALA A 152 3.60 6.24 0.94
C ALA A 152 3.02 5.56 -0.30
N ARG A 153 3.77 5.62 -1.40
CA ARG A 153 3.48 4.85 -2.63
C ARG A 153 3.37 3.36 -2.32
N THR A 154 2.30 2.74 -2.78
CA THR A 154 1.98 1.34 -2.49
C THR A 154 2.80 0.41 -3.37
N VAL A 155 3.77 -0.24 -2.76
CA VAL A 155 4.55 -1.32 -3.37
C VAL A 155 3.65 -2.50 -3.70
N ARG A 156 3.68 -2.96 -4.95
CA ARG A 156 2.85 -4.07 -5.42
C ARG A 156 3.58 -5.40 -5.31
N CYS A 157 2.82 -6.47 -5.13
CA CYS A 157 3.31 -7.84 -5.13
C CYS A 157 2.70 -8.64 -6.29
N LEU A 158 3.07 -9.91 -6.39
CA LEU A 158 2.60 -10.81 -7.46
C LEU A 158 1.10 -11.10 -7.42
N SER A 159 0.37 -10.67 -6.37
CA SER A 159 -1.09 -10.83 -6.31
C SER A 159 -1.81 -10.14 -7.46
N LEU A 160 -1.21 -9.11 -8.08
CA LEU A 160 -1.74 -8.47 -9.29
C LEU A 160 -1.91 -9.44 -10.47
N ASN A 161 -1.10 -10.49 -10.50
CA ASN A 161 -1.03 -11.45 -11.60
C ASN A 161 -1.99 -12.63 -11.42
N VAL A 162 -2.84 -12.63 -10.38
CA VAL A 162 -3.80 -13.72 -10.17
C VAL A 162 -4.90 -13.66 -11.22
N ASP A 163 -5.23 -14.80 -11.83
CA ASP A 163 -6.46 -15.00 -12.58
C ASP A 163 -7.61 -15.18 -11.58
N LEU A 164 -8.49 -14.18 -11.47
CA LEU A 164 -9.57 -14.18 -10.46
C LEU A 164 -10.60 -15.29 -10.69
N ALA A 165 -10.73 -15.82 -11.91
CA ALA A 165 -11.64 -16.92 -12.21
C ALA A 165 -11.02 -18.29 -11.86
N LYS A 166 -9.70 -18.43 -12.03
CA LYS A 166 -9.00 -19.73 -11.88
C LYS A 166 -8.18 -19.87 -10.60
N GLY A 167 -7.87 -18.78 -9.92
CA GLY A 167 -7.02 -18.75 -8.72
C GLY A 167 -5.52 -18.98 -8.98
N GLY A 168 -5.11 -19.18 -10.24
CA GLY A 168 -3.72 -19.35 -10.66
C GLY A 168 -3.07 -18.06 -11.15
N MET A 169 -1.87 -18.16 -11.72
CA MET A 169 -1.24 -17.03 -12.41
C MET A 169 -1.88 -16.82 -13.79
N ILE A 170 -2.14 -15.56 -14.13
CA ILE A 170 -2.59 -15.17 -15.46
C ILE A 170 -1.46 -15.27 -16.47
N ALA A 171 -1.82 -15.33 -17.76
CA ALA A 171 -0.88 -15.35 -18.87
C ALA A 171 0.13 -14.18 -18.77
N THR A 172 1.40 -14.45 -19.05
CA THR A 172 2.52 -13.52 -18.82
C THR A 172 2.31 -12.14 -19.46
N ASN A 173 1.75 -12.08 -20.66
CA ASN A 173 1.46 -10.82 -21.36
C ASN A 173 0.34 -9.98 -20.70
N ARG A 174 -0.41 -10.54 -19.75
CA ARG A 174 -1.44 -9.87 -18.94
C ARG A 174 -1.01 -9.65 -17.48
N GLN A 175 0.24 -9.97 -17.14
CA GLN A 175 0.75 -9.80 -15.78
C GLN A 175 1.07 -8.32 -15.52
N LEU A 176 0.11 -7.60 -14.93
CA LEU A 176 0.24 -6.17 -14.59
C LEU A 176 1.47 -5.86 -13.74
N TYR A 177 1.90 -6.77 -12.86
CA TYR A 177 3.13 -6.56 -12.10
C TYR A 177 4.33 -6.31 -13.02
N GLY A 178 4.51 -7.15 -14.06
CA GLY A 178 5.61 -7.02 -15.01
C GLY A 178 5.46 -5.80 -15.92
N LEU A 179 4.23 -5.49 -16.33
CA LEU A 179 3.92 -4.34 -17.18
C LEU A 179 4.17 -3.00 -16.48
N LEU A 180 3.81 -2.90 -15.20
CA LEU A 180 4.12 -1.74 -14.35
C LEU A 180 5.60 -1.68 -14.00
N ALA A 181 6.26 -2.82 -13.78
CA ALA A 181 7.67 -2.86 -13.40
C ALA A 181 8.64 -2.29 -14.44
N LYS A 182 8.18 -2.01 -15.67
CA LYS A 182 8.99 -1.38 -16.72
C LYS A 182 9.45 0.03 -16.34
N ASP A 183 8.62 0.79 -15.64
CA ASP A 183 8.81 2.21 -15.36
C ASP A 183 8.31 2.64 -13.96
N ARG A 184 7.46 1.85 -13.29
CA ARG A 184 6.89 2.18 -11.97
C ARG A 184 7.72 1.71 -10.79
N ARG A 185 9.01 1.43 -10.98
CA ARG A 185 9.97 1.13 -9.91
C ARG A 185 10.51 2.43 -9.27
N VAL A 186 9.60 3.23 -8.72
CA VAL A 186 9.86 4.61 -8.26
C VAL A 186 9.74 4.77 -6.74
N ASN A 187 10.01 3.69 -5.99
CA ASN A 187 10.06 3.70 -4.53
C ASN A 187 11.48 3.44 -4.06
N ASP A 188 12.11 4.43 -3.46
CA ASP A 188 13.53 4.38 -3.04
C ASP A 188 13.80 3.28 -2.00
N LYS A 189 12.80 2.93 -1.18
CA LYS A 189 12.93 1.86 -0.19
C LYS A 189 12.77 0.46 -0.80
N PHE A 190 12.10 0.37 -1.96
CA PHE A 190 11.82 -0.89 -2.65
C PHE A 190 12.09 -0.77 -4.15
N PRO A 191 13.35 -0.50 -4.56
CA PRO A 191 13.69 -0.13 -5.93
C PRO A 191 13.39 -1.23 -6.96
N ASN A 192 13.25 -2.48 -6.51
CA ASN A 192 13.01 -3.62 -7.40
C ASN A 192 11.51 -3.91 -7.63
N LYS A 193 10.61 -3.19 -6.95
CA LYS A 193 9.17 -3.47 -7.00
C LYS A 193 8.41 -2.29 -7.60
N PRO A 194 7.45 -2.55 -8.51
CA PRO A 194 6.57 -1.50 -9.01
C PRO A 194 5.67 -0.95 -7.90
N VAL A 195 5.26 0.31 -8.04
CA VAL A 195 4.22 0.93 -7.22
C VAL A 195 2.96 1.23 -8.01
N PHE A 196 1.82 1.22 -7.33
CA PHE A 196 0.53 1.66 -7.85
C PHE A 196 -0.41 2.04 -6.68
N GLY A 197 -0.87 3.28 -6.68
CA GLY A 197 -1.67 3.86 -5.60
C GLY A 197 -0.87 4.33 -4.37
N GLN A 198 -1.58 4.90 -3.42
CA GLN A 198 -1.05 5.43 -2.15
C GLN A 198 -1.65 4.70 -0.96
N TYR A 199 -0.79 4.29 -0.03
CA TYR A 199 -1.24 3.93 1.31
C TYR A 199 -1.68 5.20 2.04
N ALA A 200 -2.79 5.12 2.75
CA ALA A 200 -3.37 6.27 3.43
C ALA A 200 -4.01 5.91 4.77
N CYS A 201 -4.24 6.94 5.57
CA CYS A 201 -5.11 6.91 6.75
C CYS A 201 -6.10 8.08 6.67
N ALA A 202 -7.28 7.93 7.27
CA ALA A 202 -8.35 8.93 7.20
C ALA A 202 -9.00 9.22 8.55
N GLY A 203 -9.45 10.45 8.78
CA GLY A 203 -10.18 10.84 9.98
C GLY A 203 -11.20 11.95 9.70
N PRO A 204 -12.20 12.15 10.59
CA PRO A 204 -12.33 11.50 11.89
C PRO A 204 -12.92 10.07 11.80
N SER A 205 -12.63 9.25 12.80
CA SER A 205 -13.22 7.91 12.93
C SER A 205 -14.74 7.99 13.03
N GLY A 206 -15.44 7.09 12.33
CA GLY A 206 -16.90 7.06 12.29
C GLY A 206 -17.54 7.93 11.20
N ALA A 207 -16.74 8.77 10.51
CA ALA A 207 -17.22 9.45 9.31
C ALA A 207 -17.57 8.43 8.20
N VAL A 208 -18.58 8.77 7.40
CA VAL A 208 -19.10 7.89 6.34
C VAL A 208 -18.76 8.48 4.98
N LEU A 209 -17.91 7.79 4.22
CA LEU A 209 -17.62 8.10 2.82
C LEU A 209 -18.64 7.40 1.91
N ARG A 210 -19.07 8.09 0.84
CA ARG A 210 -19.97 7.57 -0.18
C ARG A 210 -19.37 7.75 -1.57
N VAL A 211 -19.78 6.88 -2.49
CA VAL A 211 -19.49 7.08 -3.92
C VAL A 211 -20.18 8.37 -4.35
N GLY A 212 -19.44 9.24 -5.03
CA GLY A 212 -19.89 10.57 -5.44
C GLY A 212 -19.47 11.70 -4.51
N ASP A 213 -18.94 11.42 -3.31
CA ASP A 213 -18.37 12.46 -2.45
C ASP A 213 -17.21 13.19 -3.15
N GLU A 214 -17.11 14.50 -2.94
CA GLU A 214 -16.14 15.35 -3.61
C GLU A 214 -14.76 15.19 -2.97
N VAL A 215 -13.72 15.03 -3.79
CA VAL A 215 -12.34 14.86 -3.33
C VAL A 215 -11.51 16.05 -3.78
N GLU A 216 -10.93 16.77 -2.82
CA GLU A 216 -10.00 17.88 -3.06
C GLU A 216 -8.58 17.49 -2.65
N ILE A 217 -7.59 17.79 -3.49
CA ILE A 217 -6.17 17.66 -3.16
C ILE A 217 -5.72 18.91 -2.42
N THR A 218 -5.67 18.85 -1.09
CA THR A 218 -5.36 20.01 -0.24
C THR A 218 -3.86 20.21 -0.02
N GLU A 219 -3.05 19.17 -0.18
CA GLU A 219 -1.58 19.26 -0.09
C GLU A 219 -0.92 18.26 -1.03
N ARG A 220 0.15 18.69 -1.71
CA ARG A 220 1.05 17.80 -2.45
C ARG A 220 2.40 17.73 -1.76
N ILE A 221 3.09 16.60 -1.93
CA ILE A 221 4.46 16.42 -1.44
C ILE A 221 5.32 17.48 -2.14
N SER A 222 5.80 18.45 -1.37
CA SER A 222 6.73 19.44 -1.89
C SER A 222 8.01 18.71 -2.32
N ARG A 223 8.44 18.92 -3.57
CA ARG A 223 9.79 18.53 -3.99
C ARG A 223 10.81 19.50 -3.38
N ALA A 224 10.89 19.59 -2.06
CA ALA A 224 11.92 20.36 -1.38
C ALA A 224 13.16 19.47 -1.21
N ASN A 225 14.14 19.71 -2.08
CA ASN A 225 15.55 19.29 -2.01
C ASN A 225 15.85 17.78 -1.96
N THR A 226 15.91 17.15 -3.14
CA THR A 226 17.09 16.30 -3.40
C THR A 226 18.24 17.29 -3.64
N PRO A 227 19.29 17.37 -2.81
CA PRO A 227 20.51 17.94 -3.32
C PRO A 227 20.98 17.01 -4.43
N MET A 228 20.81 17.45 -5.68
CA MET A 228 21.79 17.12 -6.71
C MET A 228 23.12 17.70 -6.24
N SER A 229 23.82 16.95 -5.38
CA SER A 229 25.26 17.14 -5.25
C SER A 229 25.90 16.47 -6.46
N ALA A 230 25.85 17.18 -7.59
CA ALA A 230 26.89 17.08 -8.57
C ALA A 230 28.07 17.86 -7.99
N SER A 231 28.98 17.16 -7.29
CA SER A 231 30.30 17.73 -7.03
C SER A 231 31.18 17.48 -8.26
N PRO A 232 31.75 18.52 -8.88
CA PRO A 232 32.79 18.34 -9.88
C PRO A 232 34.01 17.72 -9.19
N ILE A 233 34.48 16.60 -9.73
CA ILE A 233 35.76 16.00 -9.35
C ILE A 233 36.86 16.99 -9.76
N THR A 234 37.45 17.68 -8.79
CA THR A 234 38.78 18.28 -8.95
C THR A 234 39.83 17.19 -8.75
N PRO A 235 40.79 17.01 -9.67
CA PRO A 235 41.88 16.08 -9.48
C PRO A 235 42.95 16.77 -8.64
N ASN A 236 43.26 16.21 -7.46
CA ASN A 236 44.61 16.14 -6.86
C ASN A 236 44.50 15.89 -5.34
N GLY A 237 44.83 14.68 -4.93
CA GLY A 237 45.06 14.30 -3.54
C GLY A 237 45.65 12.88 -3.50
N PRO A 238 46.77 12.64 -2.79
CA PRO A 238 47.64 11.48 -3.03
C PRO A 238 47.04 10.16 -2.55
N VAL A 239 47.16 9.15 -3.41
CA VAL A 239 46.78 7.76 -3.16
C VAL A 239 47.72 7.16 -2.11
N THR A 240 47.17 6.70 -0.99
CA THR A 240 47.89 5.83 -0.05
C THR A 240 47.52 4.38 -0.39
N PRO A 241 48.49 3.46 -0.62
CA PRO A 241 48.18 2.09 -0.98
C PRO A 241 47.64 1.29 0.20
N ILE A 242 46.62 0.47 -0.08
CA ILE A 242 45.98 -0.45 0.85
C ILE A 242 46.81 -1.74 0.89
N THR A 243 47.31 -2.12 2.06
CA THR A 243 47.94 -3.43 2.31
C THR A 243 46.87 -4.52 2.43
N PRO A 244 47.06 -5.71 1.82
CA PRO A 244 46.13 -6.82 1.95
C PRO A 244 46.30 -7.54 3.30
N TYR A 245 45.21 -7.67 4.06
CA TYR A 245 45.14 -8.48 5.27
C TYR A 245 45.26 -9.97 4.94
N GLY A 246 46.04 -10.68 5.77
CA GLY A 246 46.40 -12.09 5.67
C GLY A 246 45.31 -13.09 6.11
N PRO A 247 45.67 -14.38 6.19
CA PRO A 247 44.74 -15.50 6.06
C PRO A 247 43.96 -15.83 7.34
N ILE A 248 42.77 -16.40 7.13
CA ILE A 248 41.82 -16.86 8.14
C ILE A 248 42.14 -18.33 8.47
N THR A 249 42.39 -18.65 9.74
CA THR A 249 42.46 -20.02 10.27
C THR A 249 41.08 -20.50 10.72
N PRO A 250 40.74 -21.80 10.57
CA PRO A 250 39.44 -22.33 10.94
C PRO A 250 39.44 -22.89 12.38
N GLY A 251 38.31 -22.70 13.07
CA GLY A 251 37.91 -23.35 14.31
C GLY A 251 36.39 -23.43 14.36
#